data_AF-A0A353H1F1-F1
#
_entry.id   AF-A0A353H1F1-F1
#
_cell.length_a   1.000
_cell.length_b   1.000
_cell.length_c   1.000
_cell.angle_alpha   90.00
_cell.angle_beta   90.00
_cell.angle_gamma   90.00
#
_symmetry.space_group_name_H-M   'P 1'
#
loop_
_entity.id
_entity.type
_entity.pdbx_description
1 polymer ?
#
loop_
_entity_poly.entity_id
_entity_poly.type
_entity_poly.pdbx_seq_one_letter_code
_entity_poly.pdbx_strand_id
1 'polypeptide(L)'
;IIPCDTLLLSVGLIPENELSRKAGVAIDPVTAGPFVDDHFQTSLPGFYSAGNVVHVYDLVDWVSQAGLIAGKAAALDGLRGHAEADRVIPVTNAENVRYVVPQTIHPDHLAEHEIRIQFRVRTPMEFPVWLEARAGEKLLTRKPEPYARPGEMLTIVLRQNLYDEVQHADSISVAVVRRA
;
A
#
# COMPACT_ATOMS: atom_id res chain seq x y z
N ILE A 1 -7.50 -36.34 22.12
CA ILE A 1 -6.37 -36.57 21.18
C ILE A 1 -6.97 -37.09 19.89
N ILE A 2 -6.62 -36.51 18.74
CA ILE A 2 -7.01 -37.02 17.42
C ILE A 2 -5.80 -37.77 16.87
N PRO A 3 -5.85 -39.10 16.63
CA PRO A 3 -4.72 -39.84 16.08
C PRO A 3 -4.47 -39.43 14.63
N CYS A 4 -3.22 -39.05 14.29
CA CYS A 4 -2.79 -38.71 12.94
C CYS A 4 -1.32 -39.08 12.69
N ASP A 5 -1.00 -39.53 11.48
CA ASP A 5 0.38 -39.83 11.06
C ASP A 5 1.11 -38.58 10.53
N THR A 6 0.37 -37.57 10.07
CA THR A 6 0.91 -36.29 9.59
C THR A 6 -0.12 -35.17 9.77
N LEU A 7 0.35 -33.97 10.16
CA LEU A 7 -0.46 -32.77 10.27
C LEU A 7 0.08 -31.70 9.31
N LEU A 8 -0.78 -31.19 8.42
CA LEU A 8 -0.50 -30.03 7.57
C LEU A 8 -1.34 -28.85 8.04
N LEU A 9 -0.69 -27.74 8.38
CA LEU A 9 -1.34 -26.51 8.83
C LEU A 9 -1.27 -25.46 7.73
N SER A 10 -2.43 -25.12 7.14
CA SER A 10 -2.58 -24.01 6.19
C SER A 10 -3.25 -22.82 6.90
N VAL A 11 -2.50 -22.17 7.78
CA VAL A 11 -3.00 -21.12 8.71
C VAL A 11 -2.71 -19.70 8.23
N GLY A 12 -2.35 -19.55 6.95
CA GLY A 12 -1.99 -18.26 6.36
C GLY A 12 -0.56 -17.83 6.65
N LEU A 13 -0.19 -16.67 6.09
CA LEU A 13 1.11 -16.02 6.26
C LEU A 13 0.91 -14.74 7.07
N ILE A 14 1.87 -14.44 7.95
CA ILE A 14 1.98 -13.14 8.62
C ILE A 14 3.35 -12.52 8.28
N PRO A 15 3.45 -11.19 8.19
CA PRO A 15 4.75 -10.53 8.03
C PRO A 15 5.68 -10.81 9.22
N GLU A 16 6.92 -11.21 8.96
CA GLU A 16 7.99 -11.32 9.97
C GLU A 16 8.72 -9.97 10.02
N ASN A 17 8.66 -9.30 11.18
CA ASN A 17 9.13 -7.92 11.35
C ASN A 17 9.90 -7.72 12.67
N GLU A 18 10.50 -8.77 13.21
CA GLU A 18 11.28 -8.67 14.44
C GLU A 18 12.45 -7.69 14.28
N LEU A 19 13.18 -7.77 13.18
CA LEU A 19 14.31 -6.87 12.89
C LEU A 19 13.84 -5.43 12.68
N SER A 20 12.76 -5.20 11.92
CA SER A 20 12.17 -3.88 11.72
C SER A 20 11.81 -3.22 13.05
N ARG A 21 11.16 -3.97 13.96
CA ARG A 21 10.82 -3.49 15.31
C ARG A 21 12.05 -3.16 16.13
N LYS A 22 13.08 -4.02 16.12
CA LYS A 22 14.34 -3.77 16.84
C LYS A 22 15.08 -2.54 16.31
N ALA A 23 14.98 -2.26 15.01
CA ALA A 23 15.56 -1.08 14.39
C ALA A 23 14.79 0.22 14.72
N GLY A 24 13.56 0.13 15.25
CA GLY A 24 12.70 1.29 15.54
C GLY A 24 11.83 1.73 14.36
N VAL A 25 11.67 0.88 13.34
CA VAL A 25 10.73 1.12 12.23
C VAL A 25 9.30 1.09 12.75
N ALA A 26 8.50 2.08 12.38
CA ALA A 26 7.07 2.13 12.70
C ALA A 26 6.33 1.01 11.97
N ILE A 27 5.51 0.27 12.71
CA ILE A 27 4.74 -0.88 12.19
C ILE A 27 3.26 -0.52 12.16
N ASP A 28 2.62 -0.77 11.02
CA ASP A 28 1.18 -0.68 10.85
C ASP A 28 0.51 -1.82 11.64
N PRO A 29 -0.35 -1.51 12.63
CA PRO A 29 -0.97 -2.53 13.48
C PRO A 29 -1.97 -3.43 12.72
N VAL A 30 -2.44 -3.01 11.53
CA VAL A 30 -3.41 -3.76 10.74
C VAL A 30 -2.72 -4.77 9.83
N THR A 31 -1.62 -4.39 9.17
CA THR A 31 -0.86 -5.29 8.30
C THR A 31 0.20 -6.07 9.07
N ALA A 32 0.62 -5.59 10.24
CA ALA A 32 1.81 -6.04 10.98
C ALA A 32 3.14 -5.85 10.22
N GLY A 33 3.14 -5.04 9.17
CA GLY A 33 4.31 -4.65 8.39
C GLY A 33 4.71 -3.18 8.58
N PRO A 34 5.87 -2.75 8.06
CA PRO A 34 6.30 -1.36 8.16
C PRO A 34 5.32 -0.38 7.52
N PHE A 35 5.20 0.80 8.12
CA PHE A 35 4.72 1.97 7.38
C PHE A 35 5.71 2.30 6.28
N VAL A 36 5.21 2.50 5.06
CA VAL A 36 6.03 2.84 3.90
C VAL A 36 5.40 3.95 3.05
N ASP A 37 6.26 4.71 2.37
CA ASP A 37 5.88 5.60 1.29
C ASP A 37 5.76 4.87 -0.06
N ASP A 38 5.46 5.61 -1.14
CA ASP A 38 5.32 5.09 -2.50
C ASP A 38 6.63 4.59 -3.14
N HIS A 39 7.77 4.91 -2.53
CA HIS A 39 9.08 4.35 -2.85
C HIS A 39 9.48 3.20 -1.92
N PHE A 40 8.58 2.77 -1.04
CA PHE A 40 8.81 1.73 -0.04
C PHE A 40 9.86 2.09 1.03
N GLN A 41 10.17 3.38 1.20
CA GLN A 41 10.96 3.85 2.33
C GLN A 41 10.13 3.77 3.60
N THR A 42 10.74 3.27 4.67
CA THR A 42 10.09 3.14 5.98
C THR A 42 10.07 4.47 6.73
N SER A 43 9.55 4.47 7.96
CA SER A 43 9.65 5.63 8.86
C SER A 43 11.09 6.03 9.24
N LEU A 44 12.09 5.18 8.94
CA LEU A 44 13.51 5.50 9.14
C LEU A 44 14.12 5.88 7.78
N PRO A 45 14.67 7.10 7.63
CA PRO A 45 15.35 7.50 6.40
C PRO A 45 16.46 6.51 6.01
N GLY A 46 16.48 6.11 4.73
CA GLY A 46 17.46 5.14 4.20
C GLY A 46 17.18 3.68 4.51
N PHE A 47 16.11 3.36 5.24
CA PHE A 47 15.62 2.00 5.39
C PHE A 47 14.41 1.79 4.51
N TYR A 48 14.47 0.77 3.64
CA TYR A 48 13.40 0.42 2.72
C TYR A 48 12.90 -0.99 3.00
N SER A 49 11.62 -1.23 2.73
CA SER A 49 10.97 -2.50 3.00
C SER A 49 10.07 -2.89 1.84
N ALA A 50 10.25 -4.09 1.29
CA ALA A 50 9.49 -4.55 0.13
C ALA A 50 9.10 -6.03 0.25
N GLY A 51 8.01 -6.40 -0.43
CA GLY A 51 7.49 -7.76 -0.42
C GLY A 51 6.65 -8.07 0.82
N ASN A 52 6.49 -9.36 1.12
CA ASN A 52 5.52 -9.84 2.13
C ASN A 52 5.76 -9.31 3.56
N VAL A 53 6.91 -8.71 3.82
CA VAL A 53 7.23 -8.02 5.08
C VAL A 53 6.42 -6.72 5.26
N VAL A 54 6.01 -6.05 4.17
CA VAL A 54 5.16 -4.83 4.19
C VAL A 54 3.69 -5.21 4.38
N HIS A 55 3.21 -6.10 3.52
CA HIS A 55 1.90 -6.72 3.58
C HIS A 55 1.94 -7.99 2.71
N VAL A 56 1.07 -8.96 3.00
CA VAL A 56 1.03 -10.20 2.22
C VAL A 56 0.43 -9.93 0.84
N TYR A 57 1.26 -10.07 -0.20
CA TYR A 57 0.86 -9.96 -1.59
C TYR A 57 0.20 -11.24 -2.10
N ASP A 58 -0.77 -11.08 -3.00
CA ASP A 58 -1.47 -12.22 -3.62
C ASP A 58 -0.64 -12.86 -4.74
N LEU A 59 0.18 -12.07 -5.44
CA LEU A 59 0.97 -12.49 -6.60
C LEU A 59 2.45 -12.15 -6.41
N VAL A 60 3.33 -13.06 -6.86
CA VAL A 60 4.79 -12.88 -6.84
C VAL A 60 5.26 -11.71 -7.72
N ASP A 61 4.49 -11.34 -8.74
CA ASP A 61 4.77 -10.20 -9.59
C ASP A 61 4.75 -8.89 -8.79
N TRP A 62 3.79 -8.75 -7.86
CA TRP A 62 3.71 -7.57 -7.00
C TRP A 62 4.85 -7.53 -5.98
N VAL A 63 5.24 -8.68 -5.44
CA VAL A 63 6.42 -8.80 -4.56
C VAL A 63 7.68 -8.32 -5.29
N SER A 64 7.85 -8.79 -6.52
CA SER A 64 9.01 -8.46 -7.36
C SER A 64 9.04 -6.98 -7.72
N GLN A 65 7.87 -6.41 -8.05
CA GLN A 65 7.75 -5.00 -8.38
C GLN A 65 8.01 -4.08 -7.18
N ALA A 66 7.51 -4.42 -5.99
CA ALA A 66 7.83 -3.69 -4.76
C ALA A 66 9.35 -3.69 -4.50
N GLY A 67 10.01 -4.84 -4.69
CA GLY A 67 11.46 -4.95 -4.56
C GLY A 67 12.22 -4.08 -5.56
N LEU A 68 11.75 -4.01 -6.83
CA LEU A 68 12.34 -3.16 -7.85
C LEU A 68 12.21 -1.66 -7.51
N ILE A 69 11.07 -1.23 -7.00
CA ILE A 69 10.82 0.16 -6.61
C ILE A 69 11.72 0.52 -5.42
N ALA A 70 11.67 -0.27 -4.35
CA ALA A 70 12.48 -0.06 -3.15
C ALA A 70 13.99 -0.04 -3.45
N GLY A 71 14.47 -0.97 -4.26
CA GLY A 71 15.89 -1.05 -4.62
C GLY A 71 16.35 0.14 -5.46
N LYS A 72 15.51 0.62 -6.39
CA LYS A 72 15.82 1.83 -7.18
C LYS A 72 15.86 3.07 -6.30
N ALA A 73 14.88 3.23 -5.40
CA ALA A 73 14.84 4.36 -4.47
C ALA A 73 16.07 4.37 -3.56
N ALA A 74 16.40 3.23 -2.93
CA ALA A 74 17.59 3.10 -2.10
C ALA A 74 18.89 3.43 -2.84
N ALA A 75 19.01 3.01 -4.11
CA ALA A 75 20.17 3.32 -4.92
C ALA A 75 20.27 4.82 -5.26
N LEU A 76 19.15 5.48 -5.57
CA LEU A 76 19.11 6.91 -5.84
C LEU A 76 19.50 7.73 -4.61
N ASP A 77 18.97 7.37 -3.45
CA ASP A 77 19.29 8.04 -2.18
C ASP A 77 20.75 7.83 -1.78
N GLY A 78 21.30 6.64 -2.00
CA GLY A 78 22.73 6.38 -1.77
C GLY A 78 23.65 7.20 -2.68
N LEU A 79 23.20 7.58 -3.89
CA LEU A 79 23.97 8.39 -4.83
C LEU A 79 23.81 9.89 -4.61
N ARG A 80 22.60 10.35 -4.29
CA ARG A 80 22.24 11.78 -4.20
C ARG A 80 22.28 12.31 -2.76
N GLY A 81 22.36 11.42 -1.77
CA GLY A 81 22.03 11.71 -0.39
C GLY A 81 20.52 11.69 -0.17
N HIS A 82 20.10 11.51 1.07
CA HIS A 82 18.69 11.60 1.45
C HIS A 82 18.25 13.06 1.33
N ALA A 83 17.42 13.35 0.34
CA ALA A 83 16.66 14.59 0.30
C ALA A 83 15.46 14.43 1.23
N GLU A 84 15.26 15.36 2.16
CA GLU A 84 13.95 15.45 2.81
C GLU A 84 12.93 15.84 1.75
N ALA A 85 11.85 15.07 1.66
CA ALA A 85 10.77 15.44 0.76
C ALA A 85 10.00 16.63 1.37
N ASP A 86 9.86 17.70 0.59
CA ASP A 86 9.19 18.92 1.03
C ASP A 86 7.72 18.70 1.40
N ARG A 87 7.07 17.68 0.79
CA ARG A 87 5.67 17.36 1.03
C ARG A 87 5.39 15.87 0.99
N VAL A 88 4.59 15.43 1.95
CA VAL A 88 4.11 14.05 2.09
C VAL A 88 2.59 14.08 2.25
N ILE A 89 1.89 13.28 1.45
CA ILE A 89 0.42 13.19 1.48
C ILE A 89 0.03 11.85 2.12
N PRO A 90 -0.70 11.84 3.25
CA PRO A 90 -1.18 10.61 3.84
C PRO A 90 -2.28 9.97 2.99
N VAL A 91 -2.22 8.64 2.86
CA VAL A 91 -3.26 7.81 2.26
C VAL A 91 -4.09 7.19 3.38
N THR A 92 -5.40 7.39 3.34
CA THR A 92 -6.32 7.05 4.42
C THR A 92 -7.38 6.05 3.97
N ASN A 93 -7.83 5.23 4.92
CA ASN A 93 -8.89 4.25 4.69
C ASN A 93 -10.26 4.93 4.85
N ALA A 94 -11.11 4.85 3.83
CA ALA A 94 -12.51 5.27 3.90
C ALA A 94 -13.44 4.04 3.78
N GLU A 95 -14.56 4.17 3.05
CA GLU A 95 -15.63 3.18 3.00
C GLU A 95 -15.11 1.77 2.64
N ASN A 96 -15.44 0.80 3.49
CA ASN A 96 -15.06 -0.62 3.38
C ASN A 96 -13.57 -0.93 3.15
N VAL A 97 -12.62 -0.01 3.38
CA VAL A 97 -11.17 -0.27 3.25
C VAL A 97 -10.56 -0.65 4.60
N ARG A 98 -9.83 -1.78 4.64
CA ARG A 98 -9.19 -2.32 5.84
C ARG A 98 -7.85 -1.65 6.13
N TYR A 99 -7.00 -1.54 5.11
CA TYR A 99 -5.68 -0.89 5.14
C TYR A 99 -5.27 -0.51 3.72
N VAL A 100 -4.31 0.40 3.57
CA VAL A 100 -3.70 0.81 2.30
C VAL A 100 -2.18 0.68 2.38
N VAL A 101 -1.54 0.40 1.25
CA VAL A 101 -0.10 0.46 1.03
C VAL A 101 0.13 1.11 -0.35
N PRO A 102 0.96 2.15 -0.46
CA PRO A 102 1.69 2.82 0.62
C PRO A 102 0.75 3.63 1.53
N GLN A 103 1.22 3.96 2.73
CA GLN A 103 0.48 4.78 3.69
C GLN A 103 0.70 6.28 3.49
N THR A 104 1.77 6.64 2.79
CA THR A 104 2.07 8.02 2.38
C THR A 104 2.51 8.04 0.93
N ILE A 105 2.31 9.17 0.27
CA ILE A 105 2.84 9.40 -1.07
C ILE A 105 3.57 10.73 -1.15
N HIS A 106 4.59 10.80 -1.99
CA HIS A 106 5.26 12.04 -2.34
C HIS A 106 4.75 12.53 -3.71
N PRO A 107 4.18 13.75 -3.80
CA PRO A 107 3.68 14.28 -5.07
C PRO A 107 4.76 14.33 -6.16
N ASP A 108 6.02 14.62 -5.81
CA ASP A 108 7.12 14.70 -6.77
C ASP A 108 7.40 13.36 -7.45
N HIS A 109 7.23 12.25 -6.73
CA HIS A 109 7.35 10.91 -7.33
C HIS A 109 6.23 10.67 -8.36
N LEU A 110 5.01 11.16 -8.09
CA LEU A 110 3.89 11.07 -9.03
C LEU A 110 4.14 11.88 -10.32
N ALA A 111 4.98 12.93 -10.28
CA ALA A 111 5.37 13.65 -11.48
C ALA A 111 6.26 12.79 -12.42
N GLU A 112 6.98 11.81 -11.87
CA GLU A 112 7.90 10.95 -12.63
C GLU A 112 7.26 9.62 -13.05
N HIS A 113 6.41 9.04 -12.21
CA HIS A 113 5.83 7.71 -12.44
C HIS A 113 4.43 7.57 -11.82
N GLU A 114 3.69 6.55 -12.27
CA GLU A 114 2.40 6.24 -11.65
C GLU A 114 2.59 5.58 -10.28
N ILE A 115 1.72 5.94 -9.33
CA ILE A 115 1.73 5.38 -7.97
C ILE A 115 0.57 4.39 -7.85
N ARG A 116 0.87 3.17 -7.41
CA ARG A 116 -0.15 2.15 -7.14
C ARG A 116 -0.47 2.10 -5.66
N ILE A 117 -1.74 2.29 -5.33
CA ILE A 117 -2.25 2.09 -3.98
C ILE A 117 -2.96 0.75 -3.95
N GLN A 118 -2.44 -0.14 -3.13
CA GLN A 118 -2.94 -1.49 -2.91
C GLN A 118 -3.59 -1.60 -1.55
N PHE A 119 -4.69 -2.33 -1.46
CA PHE A 119 -5.49 -2.40 -0.25
C PHE A 119 -6.33 -3.66 -0.21
N ARG A 120 -6.91 -3.95 0.96
CA ARG A 120 -7.91 -4.99 1.14
C ARG A 120 -9.15 -4.40 1.78
N VAL A 121 -10.30 -5.02 1.53
CA VAL A 121 -11.58 -4.59 2.12
C VAL A 121 -11.83 -5.20 3.49
N ARG A 122 -12.73 -4.58 4.28
CA ARG A 122 -13.13 -5.09 5.61
C ARG A 122 -14.17 -6.20 5.50
N THR A 123 -15.16 -5.99 4.64
CA THR A 123 -16.32 -6.88 4.47
C THR A 123 -16.53 -7.23 3.00
N PRO A 124 -17.03 -8.45 2.69
CA PRO A 124 -17.29 -8.84 1.31
C PRO A 124 -18.44 -8.03 0.70
N MET A 125 -18.28 -7.63 -0.56
CA MET A 125 -19.30 -7.00 -1.40
C MET A 125 -19.47 -7.84 -2.67
N GLU A 126 -20.49 -8.71 -2.67
CA GLU A 126 -20.78 -9.67 -3.74
C GLU A 126 -21.61 -9.05 -4.89
N PHE A 127 -21.31 -7.81 -5.24
CA PHE A 127 -21.95 -7.04 -6.32
C PHE A 127 -20.96 -6.04 -6.91
N PRO A 128 -21.21 -5.49 -8.11
CA PRO A 128 -20.29 -4.53 -8.73
C PRO A 128 -20.00 -3.33 -7.84
N VAL A 129 -18.73 -2.92 -7.78
CA VAL A 129 -18.23 -1.81 -6.96
C VAL A 129 -17.37 -0.85 -7.76
N TRP A 130 -17.25 0.37 -7.25
CA TRP A 130 -16.20 1.31 -7.59
C TRP A 130 -15.13 1.30 -6.50
N LEU A 131 -13.88 1.16 -6.90
CA LEU A 131 -12.74 1.59 -6.11
C LEU A 131 -12.55 3.07 -6.40
N GLU A 132 -12.53 3.91 -5.37
CA GLU A 132 -12.39 5.36 -5.52
C GLU A 132 -11.17 5.86 -4.73
N ALA A 133 -10.41 6.77 -5.33
CA ALA A 133 -9.43 7.59 -4.64
C ALA A 133 -9.85 9.06 -4.71
N ARG A 134 -9.89 9.73 -3.57
CA ARG A 134 -10.41 11.10 -3.43
C ARG A 134 -9.44 12.00 -2.66
N ALA A 135 -9.38 13.27 -3.04
CA ALA A 135 -8.74 14.33 -2.27
C ALA A 135 -9.84 15.21 -1.67
N GLY A 136 -10.13 15.01 -0.38
CA GLY A 136 -11.36 15.54 0.23
C GLY A 136 -12.60 15.06 -0.53
N GLU A 137 -13.43 15.99 -0.98
CA GLU A 137 -14.63 15.69 -1.77
C GLU A 137 -14.33 15.40 -3.25
N LYS A 138 -13.16 15.82 -3.76
CA LYS A 138 -12.81 15.68 -5.18
C LYS A 138 -12.44 14.24 -5.50
N LEU A 139 -13.16 13.63 -6.45
CA LEU A 139 -12.78 12.32 -7.02
C LEU A 139 -11.56 12.48 -7.93
N LEU A 140 -10.47 11.80 -7.58
CA LEU A 140 -9.24 11.78 -8.39
C LEU A 140 -9.34 10.72 -9.50
N THR A 141 -9.70 9.50 -9.11
CA THR A 141 -9.82 8.38 -10.04
C THR A 141 -10.74 7.31 -9.47
N ARG A 142 -11.26 6.46 -10.35
CA ARG A 142 -12.02 5.27 -9.96
C ARG A 142 -11.76 4.10 -10.89
N LYS A 143 -11.87 2.89 -10.36
CA LYS A 143 -11.76 1.63 -11.11
C LYS A 143 -12.96 0.75 -10.83
N PRO A 144 -13.63 0.16 -11.84
CA PRO A 144 -14.71 -0.79 -11.59
C PRO A 144 -14.13 -2.14 -11.21
N GLU A 145 -14.76 -2.80 -10.23
CA GLU A 145 -14.53 -4.22 -9.94
C GLU A 145 -15.88 -4.96 -9.89
N PRO A 146 -15.92 -6.25 -10.28
CA PRO A 146 -17.17 -7.02 -10.27
C PRO A 146 -17.67 -7.33 -8.85
N TYR A 147 -16.77 -7.36 -7.87
CA TYR A 147 -17.01 -7.59 -6.44
C TYR A 147 -15.75 -7.16 -5.66
N ALA A 148 -15.81 -7.21 -4.32
CA ALA A 148 -14.63 -7.01 -3.47
C ALA A 148 -14.66 -7.96 -2.27
N ARG A 149 -13.55 -8.65 -1.99
CA ARG A 149 -13.45 -9.64 -0.90
C ARG A 149 -12.24 -9.37 0.00
N PRO A 150 -12.32 -9.58 1.32
CA PRO A 150 -11.20 -9.34 2.23
C PRO A 150 -9.94 -10.18 1.94
N GLY A 151 -10.12 -11.33 1.30
CA GLY A 151 -9.04 -12.23 0.92
C GLY A 151 -8.23 -11.76 -0.29
N GLU A 152 -8.76 -10.81 -1.07
CA GLU A 152 -8.20 -10.38 -2.35
C GLU A 152 -7.65 -8.96 -2.24
N MET A 153 -6.49 -8.76 -2.87
CA MET A 153 -5.84 -7.48 -2.98
C MET A 153 -6.45 -6.68 -4.13
N LEU A 154 -6.88 -5.47 -3.82
CA LEU A 154 -7.38 -4.49 -4.78
C LEU A 154 -6.28 -3.47 -5.06
N THR A 155 -6.32 -2.87 -6.25
CA THR A 155 -5.35 -1.85 -6.67
C THR A 155 -6.04 -0.72 -7.39
N ILE A 156 -5.76 0.50 -6.95
CA ILE A 156 -6.10 1.74 -7.66
C ILE A 156 -4.81 2.49 -8.00
N VAL A 157 -4.77 3.12 -9.18
CA VAL A 157 -3.54 3.74 -9.70
C VAL A 157 -3.75 5.24 -9.82
N LEU A 158 -2.89 6.01 -9.17
CA LEU A 158 -2.74 7.44 -9.39
C LEU A 158 -1.78 7.65 -10.56
N ARG A 159 -2.25 8.38 -11.58
CA ARG A 159 -1.49 8.67 -12.80
C ARG A 159 -0.86 10.06 -12.70
N GLN A 160 0.19 10.30 -13.46
CA GLN A 160 0.95 11.57 -13.47
C GLN A 160 0.07 12.79 -13.76
N ASN A 161 -0.99 12.64 -14.55
CA ASN A 161 -1.92 13.74 -14.85
C ASN A 161 -2.77 14.19 -13.64
N LEU A 162 -2.66 13.51 -12.50
CA LEU A 162 -3.28 13.89 -11.23
C LEU A 162 -2.30 14.63 -10.31
N TYR A 163 -1.07 14.92 -10.77
CA TYR A 163 -0.04 15.60 -9.98
C TYR A 163 -0.57 16.90 -9.35
N ASP A 164 -1.24 17.75 -10.14
CA ASP A 164 -1.76 19.03 -9.67
C ASP A 164 -2.79 18.88 -8.56
N GLU A 165 -3.66 17.88 -8.65
CA GLU A 165 -4.59 17.57 -7.57
C GLU A 165 -3.90 17.04 -6.32
N VAL A 166 -2.96 16.12 -6.49
CA VAL A 166 -2.30 15.42 -5.40
C VAL A 166 -1.37 16.35 -4.63
N GLN A 167 -0.62 17.21 -5.31
CA GLN A 167 0.29 18.16 -4.66
C GLN A 167 -0.45 19.15 -3.75
N HIS A 168 -1.72 19.46 -4.03
CA HIS A 168 -2.55 20.36 -3.22
C HIS A 168 -3.48 19.63 -2.24
N ALA A 169 -3.49 18.29 -2.24
CA ALA A 169 -4.32 17.52 -1.32
C ALA A 169 -3.74 17.57 0.10
N ASP A 170 -4.61 17.58 1.11
CA ASP A 170 -4.20 17.35 2.52
C ASP A 170 -4.07 15.85 2.83
N SER A 171 -4.85 15.02 2.13
CA SER A 171 -4.83 13.56 2.22
C SER A 171 -5.51 12.96 0.99
N ILE A 172 -5.23 11.68 0.72
CA ILE A 172 -5.97 10.87 -0.25
C ILE A 172 -6.74 9.80 0.50
N SER A 173 -8.05 9.73 0.31
CA SER A 173 -8.87 8.65 0.87
C SER A 173 -9.17 7.60 -0.19
N VAL A 174 -9.10 6.33 0.20
CA VAL A 174 -9.46 5.18 -0.63
C VAL A 174 -10.74 4.56 -0.11
N ALA A 175 -11.71 4.37 -1.00
CA ALA A 175 -13.03 3.84 -0.68
C ALA A 175 -13.45 2.73 -1.66
N VAL A 176 -14.26 1.79 -1.19
CA VAL A 176 -14.98 0.82 -2.01
C VAL A 176 -16.47 1.03 -1.83
N VAL A 177 -17.14 1.47 -2.90
CA VAL A 177 -18.55 1.84 -2.88
C VAL A 177 -19.34 1.02 -3.90
N ARG A 178 -20.63 0.80 -3.64
CA ARG A 178 -21.50 0.09 -4.60
C ARG A 178 -21.53 0.83 -5.94
N ARG A 179 -21.39 0.10 -7.05
CA ARG A 179 -21.64 0.63 -8.39
C ARG A 179 -23.14 0.52 -8.68
N ALA A 180 -23.83 1.65 -8.57
CA ALA A 180 -25.21 1.80 -9.05
C ALA A 180 -25.28 1.70 -10.57
#